data_AF-A0A8T6LCS5-F1
#
_entry.id   AF-A0A8T6LCS5-F1
#
_cell.length_a   1.000
_cell.length_b   1.000
_cell.length_c   1.000
_cell.angle_alpha   90.00
_cell.angle_beta   90.00
_cell.angle_gamma   90.00
#
_symmetry.space_group_name_H-M   'P 1'
#
loop_
_entity.id
_entity.type
_entity.pdbx_description
1 polymer ?
#
loop_
_entity_poly.entity_id
_entity_poly.type
_entity_poly.pdbx_seq_one_letter_code
_entity_poly.pdbx_strand_id
1 'polypeptide(L)'
;MRAIAVVLAAGSFFMPADDAAAQGPLRLGYIDSQAILAQAPGATEAQDQFERDMARYRAELDQIGEELQTMIQQFEQQQLTLSPQARDTQTQAIQAKQEESYQRAAEEEG
;
A
#
# COMPACT_ATOMS: atom_id res chain seq x y z
N MET A 1 -31.54 -46.59 12.22
CA MET A 1 -31.92 -47.60 13.24
C MET A 1 -30.81 -48.65 13.32
N ARG A 2 -30.27 -48.86 14.52
CA ARG A 2 -29.62 -50.08 15.05
C ARG A 2 -28.60 -50.83 14.18
N ALA A 3 -27.35 -50.86 14.62
CA ALA A 3 -26.80 -52.06 15.26
C ALA A 3 -25.52 -51.71 16.03
N ILE A 4 -25.60 -51.88 17.35
CA ILE A 4 -24.47 -51.95 18.25
C ILE A 4 -23.86 -53.35 18.07
N ALA A 5 -22.55 -53.42 17.92
CA ALA A 5 -21.78 -54.61 18.22
C ALA A 5 -20.58 -54.20 19.07
N VAL A 6 -20.72 -54.42 20.37
CA VAL A 6 -19.65 -54.40 21.37
C VAL A 6 -19.13 -55.82 21.50
N VAL A 7 -17.82 -56.00 21.35
CA VAL A 7 -17.04 -57.16 21.82
C VAL A 7 -15.79 -56.54 22.47
N LEU A 8 -15.76 -56.33 23.80
CA LEU A 8 -15.32 -57.25 24.87
C LEU A 8 -13.97 -57.93 24.62
N ALA A 9 -12.94 -57.43 25.33
CA ALA A 9 -12.15 -58.16 26.32
C ALA A 9 -10.62 -57.89 26.25
N ALA A 10 -10.15 -57.30 27.35
CA ALA A 10 -8.91 -57.60 28.07
C ALA A 10 -7.57 -57.63 27.31
N GLY A 11 -6.77 -56.59 27.57
CA GLY A 11 -5.34 -56.58 27.30
C GLY A 11 -4.74 -55.25 27.73
N SER A 12 -4.60 -55.05 29.05
CA SER A 12 -3.77 -53.97 29.56
C SER A 12 -2.33 -54.20 29.09
N PHE A 13 -1.88 -53.42 28.11
CA PHE A 13 -0.47 -53.24 27.84
C PHE A 13 -0.17 -51.76 27.97
N PHE A 14 0.29 -51.39 29.17
CA PHE A 14 1.02 -50.13 29.38
C PHE A 14 2.30 -50.25 28.54
N MET A 15 2.28 -49.68 27.34
CA MET A 15 3.49 -49.49 26.55
C MET A 15 4.20 -48.25 27.12
N PRO A 16 5.49 -48.31 27.48
CA PRO A 16 6.23 -47.11 27.85
C PRO A 16 6.14 -46.11 26.70
N ALA A 17 5.94 -44.83 27.03
CA ALA A 17 6.13 -43.75 26.08
C ALA A 17 7.60 -43.76 25.66
N ASP A 18 7.90 -44.38 24.53
CA ASP A 18 9.13 -44.10 23.80
C ASP A 18 9.02 -42.64 23.35
N ASP A 19 9.74 -41.76 24.03
CA ASP A 19 10.14 -40.44 23.55
C ASP A 19 11.04 -40.63 22.31
N ALA A 20 10.49 -41.16 21.23
CA ALA A 20 11.09 -41.10 19.91
C ALA A 20 10.83 -39.69 19.40
N ALA A 21 11.68 -38.76 19.84
CA ALA A 21 11.84 -37.46 19.22
C ALA A 21 11.89 -37.66 17.70
N ALA A 22 10.82 -37.24 17.01
CA ALA A 22 10.74 -37.23 15.57
C ALA A 22 11.74 -36.19 15.03
N GLN A 23 13.02 -36.55 15.05
CA GLN A 23 14.12 -35.92 14.32
C GLN A 23 14.02 -36.35 12.86
N GLY A 24 12.83 -36.20 12.26
CA GLY A 24 12.71 -36.22 10.80
C GLY A 24 13.44 -34.98 10.26
N PRO A 25 14.21 -35.08 9.16
CA PRO A 25 14.89 -33.93 8.60
C PRO A 25 13.88 -32.80 8.36
N LEU A 26 14.05 -31.70 9.07
CA LEU A 26 13.24 -30.50 8.98
C LEU A 26 13.40 -29.94 7.55
N ARG A 27 12.43 -30.22 6.67
CA ARG A 27 12.42 -29.68 5.30
C ARG A 27 11.89 -28.25 5.33
N LEU A 28 12.74 -27.29 5.72
CA LEU A 28 12.51 -25.88 5.40
C LEU A 28 12.89 -25.65 3.94
N GLY A 29 11.91 -25.60 3.05
CA GLY A 29 12.08 -25.02 1.72
C GLY A 29 11.94 -23.52 1.81
N TYR A 30 12.98 -22.78 1.41
CA TYR A 30 12.85 -21.33 1.18
C TYR A 30 12.10 -21.14 -0.14
N ILE A 31 10.93 -20.54 -0.09
CA ILE A 31 10.22 -20.10 -1.30
C ILE A 31 10.69 -18.69 -1.60
N ASP A 32 11.46 -18.55 -2.67
CA ASP A 32 11.79 -17.23 -3.21
C ASP A 32 10.53 -16.63 -3.84
N SER A 33 9.81 -15.84 -3.04
CA SER A 33 8.54 -15.24 -3.42
C SER A 33 8.70 -14.23 -4.56
N GLN A 34 9.89 -13.64 -4.74
CA GLN A 34 10.17 -12.74 -5.87
C GLN A 34 10.31 -13.53 -7.18
N ALA A 35 10.96 -14.69 -7.13
CA ALA A 35 11.10 -15.57 -8.29
C ALA A 35 9.76 -16.14 -8.78
N ILE A 36 8.82 -16.41 -7.87
CA ILE A 36 7.46 -16.87 -8.22
C ILE A 36 6.62 -15.74 -8.83
N LEU A 37 6.68 -14.53 -8.27
CA LEU A 37 5.99 -13.36 -8.83
C LEU A 37 6.50 -13.02 -10.23
N ALA A 38 7.81 -13.06 -10.48
CA ALA A 38 8.39 -12.81 -11.81
C ALA A 38 7.99 -13.86 -12.87
N GLN A 39 7.58 -15.06 -12.44
CA GLN A 39 7.14 -16.15 -13.32
C GLN A 39 5.61 -16.27 -13.42
N ALA A 40 4.86 -15.44 -12.68
CA ALA A 40 3.40 -15.47 -12.71
C ALA A 40 2.87 -14.80 -14.00
N PRO A 41 1.96 -15.44 -14.74
CA PRO A 41 1.32 -14.80 -15.88
C PRO A 41 0.57 -13.54 -15.41
N GLY A 42 0.86 -12.40 -16.03
CA GLY A 42 0.29 -11.10 -15.67
C GLY A 42 1.16 -10.24 -14.73
N ALA A 43 2.29 -10.75 -14.23
CA ALA A 43 3.19 -9.96 -13.37
C ALA A 43 3.80 -8.76 -14.11
N THR A 44 4.22 -8.93 -15.36
CA THR A 44 4.69 -7.82 -16.20
C THR A 44 3.60 -6.78 -16.45
N GLU A 45 2.36 -7.21 -16.69
CA GLU A 45 1.24 -6.29 -16.94
C GLU A 45 0.85 -5.52 -15.67
N ALA A 46 0.90 -6.16 -14.49
CA ALA A 46 0.71 -5.50 -13.21
C ALA A 46 1.84 -4.50 -12.90
N GLN A 47 3.09 -4.87 -13.21
CA GLN A 47 4.25 -3.97 -13.10
C GLN A 47 4.07 -2.73 -13.99
N ASP A 48 3.69 -2.91 -15.26
CA ASP A 48 3.47 -1.82 -16.21
C ASP A 48 2.28 -0.93 -15.81
N GLN A 49 1.24 -1.50 -15.20
CA GLN A 49 0.12 -0.70 -14.66
C GLN A 49 0.58 0.12 -13.45
N PHE A 50 1.29 -0.49 -12.51
CA PHE A 50 1.83 0.20 -11.35
C PHE A 50 2.77 1.34 -11.74
N GLU A 51 3.69 1.11 -12.69
CA GLU A 51 4.59 2.15 -13.18
C GLU A 51 3.84 3.33 -13.83
N ARG A 52 2.79 3.04 -14.59
CA ARG A 52 1.92 4.08 -15.18
C ARG A 52 1.19 4.89 -14.12
N ASP A 53 0.64 4.23 -13.12
CA ASP A 53 -0.08 4.89 -12.02
C ASP A 53 0.88 5.77 -11.20
N MET A 54 2.08 5.27 -10.89
CA MET A 54 3.11 6.05 -10.21
C MET A 54 3.59 7.24 -11.04
N ALA A 55 3.76 7.08 -12.35
CA ALA A 55 4.15 8.18 -13.24
C ALA A 55 3.06 9.27 -13.29
N ARG A 56 1.79 8.87 -13.40
CA ARG A 56 0.66 9.80 -13.34
C ARG A 56 0.62 10.53 -12.01
N TYR A 57 0.77 9.80 -10.92
CA TYR A 57 0.72 10.36 -9.57
C TYR A 57 1.79 11.45 -9.37
N ARG A 58 3.03 11.15 -9.76
CA ARG A 58 4.13 12.13 -9.73
C ARG A 58 3.84 13.37 -10.57
N ALA A 59 3.32 13.19 -11.78
CA ALA A 59 2.98 14.31 -12.65
C ALA A 59 1.88 15.20 -12.05
N GLU A 60 0.90 14.62 -11.36
CA GLU A 60 -0.16 15.38 -10.68
C GLU A 60 0.39 16.22 -9.52
N LEU A 61 1.32 15.68 -8.72
CA LEU A 61 2.02 16.42 -7.67
C LEU A 61 2.85 17.58 -8.23
N ASP A 62 3.67 17.30 -9.25
CA ASP A 62 4.52 18.31 -9.89
C ASP A 62 3.67 19.46 -10.44
N GLN A 63 2.55 19.14 -11.10
CA GLN A 63 1.63 20.15 -11.62
C GLN A 63 1.04 21.05 -10.52
N ILE A 64 0.67 20.49 -9.37
CA ILE A 64 0.14 21.29 -8.24
C ILE A 64 1.22 22.23 -7.68
N GLY A 65 2.45 21.74 -7.56
CA GLY A 65 3.59 22.54 -7.11
C GLY A 65 3.89 23.69 -8.08
N GLU A 66 3.95 23.42 -9.37
CA GLU A 66 4.17 24.42 -10.41
C GLU A 66 3.05 25.47 -10.46
N GLU A 67 1.81 25.05 -10.33
CA GLU A 67 0.64 25.94 -10.33
C GLU A 67 0.68 26.89 -9.11
N LEU A 68 0.92 26.35 -7.91
CA LEU A 68 1.05 27.16 -6.69
C LEU A 68 2.19 28.17 -6.80
N GLN A 69 3.36 27.72 -7.27
CA GLN A 69 4.52 28.58 -7.46
C GLN A 69 4.25 29.70 -8.47
N THR A 70 3.51 29.38 -9.54
CA THR A 70 3.09 30.36 -10.55
C THR A 70 2.14 31.40 -9.96
N MET A 71 1.13 30.97 -9.18
CA MET A 71 0.20 31.89 -8.52
C MET A 71 0.91 32.86 -7.59
N ILE A 72 1.86 32.36 -6.79
CA ILE A 72 2.67 33.18 -5.87
C ILE A 72 3.49 34.21 -6.66
N GLN A 73 4.19 33.79 -7.71
CA GLN A 73 5.00 34.70 -8.52
C GLN A 73 4.15 35.78 -9.20
N GLN A 74 2.98 35.43 -9.72
CA GLN A 74 2.07 36.39 -10.33
C GLN A 74 1.54 37.39 -9.30
N PHE A 75 1.17 36.92 -8.11
CA PHE A 75 0.74 37.79 -7.02
C PHE A 75 1.87 38.74 -6.62
N GLU A 76 3.08 38.25 -6.40
CA GLU A 76 4.24 39.08 -6.00
C GLU A 76 4.54 40.19 -7.02
N GLN A 77 4.44 39.89 -8.31
CA GLN A 77 4.65 40.85 -9.40
C GLN A 77 3.56 41.92 -9.45
N GLN A 78 2.32 41.56 -9.14
CA GLN A 78 1.16 42.43 -9.36
C GLN A 78 0.65 43.09 -8.08
N GLN A 79 1.01 42.60 -6.89
CA GLN A 79 0.42 42.97 -5.58
C GLN A 79 0.37 44.48 -5.34
N LEU A 80 1.36 45.24 -5.82
CA LEU A 80 1.45 46.69 -5.65
C LEU A 80 0.44 47.46 -6.51
N THR A 81 0.00 46.86 -7.62
CA THR A 81 -0.96 47.43 -8.57
C THR A 81 -2.39 46.91 -8.36
N LEU A 82 -2.56 45.81 -7.64
CA LEU A 82 -3.87 45.23 -7.36
C LEU A 82 -4.70 46.13 -6.45
N SER A 83 -6.02 46.10 -6.64
CA SER A 83 -6.97 46.66 -5.68
C SER A 83 -6.97 45.81 -4.39
N PRO A 84 -7.42 46.36 -3.25
CA PRO A 84 -7.53 45.59 -2.01
C PRO A 84 -8.34 44.29 -2.19
N GLN A 85 -9.51 44.39 -2.84
CA GLN A 85 -10.36 43.24 -3.12
C GLN A 85 -9.67 42.19 -4.00
N ALA A 86 -8.92 42.62 -5.03
CA ALA A 86 -8.20 41.69 -5.89
C ALA A 86 -7.05 41.00 -5.14
N ARG A 87 -6.35 41.70 -4.24
CA ARG A 87 -5.34 41.09 -3.36
C ARG A 87 -5.95 40.02 -2.46
N ASP A 88 -7.11 40.32 -1.87
CA ASP A 88 -7.79 39.37 -0.98
C ASP A 88 -8.20 38.11 -1.74
N THR A 89 -8.78 38.25 -2.94
CA THR A 89 -9.15 37.10 -3.79
C THR A 89 -7.94 36.26 -4.18
N GLN A 90 -6.83 36.89 -4.59
CA GLN A 90 -5.60 36.16 -4.96
C GLN A 90 -4.98 35.45 -3.76
N THR A 91 -4.97 36.10 -2.60
CA THR A 91 -4.45 35.50 -1.36
C THR A 91 -5.28 34.28 -0.95
N GLN A 92 -6.61 34.37 -1.04
CA GLN A 92 -7.51 33.25 -0.76
C GLN A 92 -7.31 32.09 -1.75
N ALA A 93 -7.12 32.38 -3.04
CA ALA A 93 -6.84 31.36 -4.05
C ALA A 93 -5.52 30.62 -3.77
N ILE A 94 -4.47 31.36 -3.41
CA ILE A 94 -3.17 30.81 -3.02
C ILE A 94 -3.28 29.95 -1.75
N GLN A 95 -4.07 30.37 -0.75
CA GLN A 95 -4.31 29.60 0.47
C GLN A 95 -5.08 28.30 0.18
N ALA A 96 -6.16 28.38 -0.61
CA ALA A 96 -6.93 27.21 -1.00
C ALA A 96 -6.07 26.19 -1.76
N LYS A 97 -5.18 26.66 -2.64
CA LYS A 97 -4.26 25.78 -3.38
C LYS A 97 -3.22 25.10 -2.47
N GLN A 98 -2.73 25.82 -1.46
CA GLN A 98 -1.85 25.23 -0.44
C GLN A 98 -2.56 24.14 0.34
N GLU A 99 -3.80 24.38 0.78
CA GLU A 99 -4.60 23.38 1.49
C GLU A 99 -4.84 22.13 0.63
N GLU A 100 -5.16 22.30 -0.66
CA GLU A 100 -5.30 21.17 -1.60
C GLU A 100 -3.99 20.35 -1.68
N SER A 101 -2.85 21.04 -1.79
CA SER A 101 -1.55 20.37 -1.85
C SER A 101 -1.25 19.54 -0.59
N TYR A 102 -1.58 20.07 0.60
CA TYR A 102 -1.38 19.34 1.86
C TYR A 102 -2.32 18.15 1.99
N GLN A 103 -3.58 18.29 1.55
CA GLN A 103 -4.55 17.19 1.57
C GLN A 103 -4.10 16.04 0.69
N ARG A 104 -3.64 16.33 -0.54
CA ARG A 104 -3.14 15.27 -1.44
C ARG A 104 -1.88 14.59 -0.93
N ALA A 105 -0.94 15.34 -0.35
CA ALA A 105 0.24 14.76 0.26
C ALA A 105 -0.12 13.86 1.47
N ALA A 106 -1.15 14.23 2.24
CA ALA A 106 -1.63 13.42 3.37
C ALA A 106 -2.36 12.14 2.92
N GLU A 107 -2.99 12.13 1.74
CA GLU A 107 -3.62 10.94 1.16
C GLU A 107 -2.60 9.88 0.73
N GLU A 108 -1.34 10.25 0.47
CA GLU A 108 -0.26 9.30 0.16
C GLU A 108 0.31 8.58 1.38
N GLU A 109 0.21 9.19 2.55
CA GLU A 109 0.76 8.64 3.79
C GLU A 109 -0.20 7.66 4.49
N GLY A 110 -1.45 7.54 4.01
CA GLY A 110 -2.56 6.80 4.64
C GLY A 110 -2.83 5.39 4.12
#